data_AF-A0A1Y1KRI0-F1
#
_entry.id   AF-A0A1Y1KRI0-F1
#
_cell.length_a   1.000
_cell.length_b   1.000
_cell.length_c   1.000
_cell.angle_alpha   90.00
_cell.angle_beta   90.00
_cell.angle_gamma   90.00
#
_symmetry.space_group_name_H-M   'P 1'
#
loop_
_entity.id
_entity.type
_entity.pdbx_description
1 polymer ?
#
loop_
_entity_poly.entity_id
_entity_poly.type
_entity_poly.pdbx_seq_one_letter_code
_entity_poly.pdbx_strand_id
1 'polypeptide(L)'
;MLIYFKNSIRITTKNICNSISVRLCSNLPKSKSCSQLSVKAYGQPTATTHPHLIKDGEITPFIQRSEFQERRQRLVESIVAHSLNCDKNSKTHLIVIPSASKQFMSDKIPYVFRQNSDFLYLSGCLEPDSCLVLATSNSLNNHHAVMFMREKDSHSELWDGPRTSCEDCINLFGVEQALPITELGKYLECYMKSNGRAMLWYDFLAPIQKTVDSVMKEFLDEKFNKMWESPIMFVHRLRLIKSHAEIQLMQKSCDIAAESIANTISFSRPGVTEHQIFAHVDYECKMKGAEYLAYPPVVAGGNRANIIHYINNNQVVANNEMVLMDAGCEYHGYSSDITRTWPVNGKFTPEQAVVYEILLDIQKRLIELCYTFPSLDNLFDAMCSMLGKHLEESGLIRRSFTENPVRVAYKFCPHHVSHYLGMDVHDTPSVPRNIRVQPGMIITMEPGMYIHSGLKVPKEYQGMGIRIEDDVLITNDGPVVLTKKCPNKLEDIEKIASENQRA
;
A
#
# COMPACT_ATOMS: atom_id res chain seq x y z
N MET A 1 -71.59 -27.37 -14.67
CA MET A 1 -72.26 -28.39 -15.51
C MET A 1 -71.62 -28.30 -16.89
N LEU A 2 -70.59 -29.11 -17.15
CA LEU A 2 -70.62 -30.31 -18.04
C LEU A 2 -70.68 -29.86 -19.52
N ILE A 3 -69.68 -30.01 -20.40
CA ILE A 3 -68.86 -31.17 -20.85
C ILE A 3 -67.68 -30.58 -21.69
N TYR A 4 -66.38 -30.86 -21.50
CA TYR A 4 -65.50 -32.02 -21.78
C TYR A 4 -64.99 -32.23 -23.23
N PHE A 5 -63.67 -32.52 -23.31
CA PHE A 5 -62.78 -33.04 -24.39
C PHE A 5 -62.17 -32.03 -25.40
N LYS A 6 -60.86 -31.72 -25.32
CA LYS A 6 -59.65 -32.45 -25.79
C LYS A 6 -59.58 -32.62 -27.32
N ASN A 7 -58.63 -31.95 -27.97
CA ASN A 7 -57.47 -32.62 -28.57
C ASN A 7 -56.46 -31.62 -29.19
N SER A 8 -55.20 -31.90 -28.93
CA SER A 8 -53.99 -31.31 -29.51
C SER A 8 -53.94 -31.50 -31.02
N ILE A 9 -53.32 -30.56 -31.75
CA ILE A 9 -52.54 -30.80 -32.98
C ILE A 9 -51.58 -29.61 -33.16
N ARG A 10 -50.27 -29.91 -33.19
CA ARG A 10 -49.21 -29.03 -33.71
C ARG A 10 -49.26 -29.11 -35.25
N ILE A 11 -49.32 -27.96 -35.92
CA ILE A 11 -48.98 -27.85 -37.35
C ILE A 11 -48.08 -26.63 -37.54
N THR A 12 -46.84 -26.90 -37.91
CA THR A 12 -45.95 -25.98 -38.61
C THR A 12 -46.22 -26.07 -40.11
N THR A 13 -46.44 -24.94 -40.79
CA THR A 13 -46.14 -24.81 -42.23
C THR A 13 -45.89 -23.37 -42.64
N LYS A 14 -44.87 -23.24 -43.49
CA LYS A 14 -44.33 -22.06 -44.16
C LYS A 14 -45.29 -21.48 -45.22
N ASN A 15 -45.17 -20.17 -45.41
CA ASN A 15 -45.22 -19.35 -46.65
C ASN A 15 -46.20 -19.71 -47.77
N ILE A 16 -46.96 -18.70 -48.23
CA ILE A 16 -47.18 -18.37 -49.65
C ILE A 16 -47.59 -16.89 -49.79
N CYS A 17 -47.03 -16.25 -50.83
CA CYS A 17 -47.19 -14.88 -51.30
C CYS A 17 -48.65 -14.42 -51.52
N ASN A 18 -48.89 -13.09 -51.40
CA ASN A 18 -49.20 -12.28 -52.59
C ASN A 18 -49.22 -10.77 -52.34
N SER A 19 -48.78 -10.09 -53.38
CA SER A 19 -48.60 -8.67 -53.65
C SER A 19 -49.85 -7.79 -53.57
N ILE A 20 -49.70 -6.57 -53.06
CA ILE A 20 -50.32 -5.37 -53.65
C ILE A 20 -49.28 -4.23 -53.62
N SER A 21 -48.98 -3.72 -54.81
CA SER A 21 -48.15 -2.52 -55.05
C SER A 21 -49.07 -1.31 -55.17
N VAL A 22 -48.80 -0.25 -54.41
CA VAL A 22 -49.12 1.13 -54.83
C VAL A 22 -47.89 2.00 -54.58
N ARG A 23 -47.47 2.68 -55.63
CA ARG A 23 -46.29 3.55 -55.72
C ARG A 23 -46.76 5.00 -55.66
N LEU A 24 -46.12 5.84 -54.83
CA LEU A 24 -45.44 7.11 -55.17
C LEU A 24 -45.58 8.24 -54.15
N CYS A 25 -44.44 8.94 -54.03
CA CYS A 25 -44.18 10.26 -53.45
C CYS A 25 -44.08 10.37 -51.91
N SER A 26 -43.07 10.96 -51.29
CA SER A 26 -41.66 11.31 -51.61
C SER A 26 -41.17 12.14 -50.41
N ASN A 27 -39.95 11.88 -49.95
CA ASN A 27 -39.10 12.77 -49.15
C ASN A 27 -39.54 13.12 -47.71
N LEU A 28 -39.12 12.29 -46.76
CA LEU A 28 -38.74 12.75 -45.42
C LEU A 28 -37.27 12.33 -45.19
N PRO A 29 -36.40 13.23 -44.68
CA PRO A 29 -35.00 12.89 -44.49
C PRO A 29 -34.90 11.79 -43.44
N LYS A 30 -34.16 10.72 -43.76
CA LYS A 30 -33.72 9.73 -42.79
C LYS A 30 -33.03 10.48 -41.65
N SER A 31 -33.60 10.45 -40.45
CA SER A 31 -32.85 10.82 -39.27
C SER A 31 -31.65 9.88 -39.24
N LYS A 32 -30.45 10.44 -39.38
CA LYS A 32 -29.24 9.73 -38.97
C LYS A 32 -29.48 9.45 -37.50
N SER A 33 -29.79 8.19 -37.15
CA SER A 33 -29.62 7.75 -35.78
C SER A 33 -28.14 7.97 -35.51
N CYS A 34 -27.84 9.05 -34.80
CA CYS A 34 -26.57 9.22 -34.15
C CYS A 34 -26.52 8.03 -33.20
N SER A 35 -25.87 6.95 -33.60
CA SER A 35 -25.39 5.96 -32.66
C SER A 35 -24.45 6.75 -31.75
N GLN A 36 -24.98 7.27 -30.66
CA GLN A 36 -24.17 7.70 -29.55
C GLN A 36 -23.33 6.47 -29.24
N LEU A 37 -22.07 6.50 -29.66
CA LEU A 37 -21.06 5.56 -29.20
C LEU A 37 -21.11 5.73 -27.69
N SER A 38 -21.79 4.82 -27.01
CA SER A 38 -21.87 4.85 -25.55
C SER A 38 -20.44 4.72 -25.08
N VAL A 39 -19.87 5.82 -24.58
CA VAL A 39 -18.51 5.82 -24.06
C VAL A 39 -18.51 4.80 -22.92
N LYS A 40 -17.74 3.75 -23.12
CA LYS A 40 -17.68 2.63 -22.19
C LYS A 40 -17.05 3.13 -20.89
N ALA A 41 -17.81 3.05 -19.81
CA ALA A 41 -17.38 3.54 -18.50
C ALA A 41 -16.95 2.37 -17.61
N TYR A 42 -15.81 2.55 -16.94
CA TYR A 42 -15.13 1.57 -16.09
C TYR A 42 -15.08 2.10 -14.66
N GLY A 43 -15.06 1.22 -13.67
CA GLY A 43 -14.97 1.65 -12.26
C GLY A 43 -13.59 2.12 -11.80
N GLN A 44 -12.61 2.12 -12.71
CA GLN A 44 -11.29 2.69 -12.49
C GLN A 44 -10.74 3.32 -13.77
N PRO A 45 -9.71 4.19 -13.69
CA PRO A 45 -9.02 4.70 -14.86
C PRO A 45 -8.48 3.59 -15.77
N THR A 46 -8.57 3.82 -17.08
CA THR A 46 -8.04 2.94 -18.14
C THR A 46 -7.33 3.78 -19.18
N ALA A 47 -6.53 3.17 -20.06
CA ALA A 47 -5.87 3.89 -21.16
C ALA A 47 -6.85 4.63 -22.09
N THR A 48 -8.06 4.11 -22.26
CA THR A 48 -9.09 4.74 -23.10
C THR A 48 -9.83 5.88 -22.41
N THR A 49 -10.01 5.79 -21.09
CA THR A 49 -10.76 6.81 -20.32
C THR A 49 -9.85 7.90 -19.75
N HIS A 50 -8.60 7.56 -19.44
CA HIS A 50 -7.61 8.42 -18.79
C HIS A 50 -6.21 8.22 -19.42
N PRO A 51 -6.02 8.52 -20.73
CA PRO A 51 -4.75 8.32 -21.41
C PRO A 51 -3.58 9.17 -20.87
N HIS A 52 -3.89 10.20 -20.07
CA HIS A 52 -2.89 11.01 -19.38
C HIS A 52 -2.34 10.35 -18.10
N LEU A 53 -3.02 9.31 -17.60
CA LEU A 53 -2.70 8.62 -16.35
C LEU A 53 -2.26 7.17 -16.59
N ILE A 54 -2.98 6.46 -17.48
CA ILE A 54 -2.77 5.04 -17.79
C ILE A 54 -2.33 4.91 -19.24
N LYS A 55 -1.19 4.27 -19.49
CA LYS A 55 -0.74 3.98 -20.86
C LYS A 55 -1.36 2.69 -21.39
N ASP A 56 -1.33 2.51 -22.71
CA ASP A 56 -1.76 1.25 -23.34
C ASP A 56 -0.99 0.05 -22.75
N GLY A 57 -1.73 -0.96 -22.28
CA GLY A 57 -1.18 -2.15 -21.64
C GLY A 57 -1.07 -2.08 -20.11
N GLU A 58 -1.13 -0.88 -19.52
CA GLU A 58 -1.13 -0.69 -18.06
C GLU A 58 -2.53 -0.94 -17.46
N ILE A 59 -2.56 -1.50 -16.25
CA ILE A 59 -3.79 -1.61 -15.43
C ILE A 59 -3.83 -0.48 -14.40
N THR A 60 -2.70 -0.27 -13.73
CA THR A 60 -2.42 0.88 -12.87
C THR A 60 -1.21 1.61 -13.43
N PRO A 61 -1.00 2.90 -13.11
CA PRO A 61 0.12 3.65 -13.66
C PRO A 61 1.44 2.88 -13.48
N PHE A 62 2.27 2.84 -14.53
CA PHE A 62 3.56 2.12 -14.62
C PHE A 62 3.50 0.59 -14.65
N ILE A 63 2.44 -0.06 -14.13
CA ILE A 63 2.39 -1.52 -14.00
C ILE A 63 1.56 -2.12 -15.13
N GLN A 64 2.24 -2.91 -15.96
CA GLN A 64 1.67 -3.59 -17.11
C GLN A 64 0.78 -4.75 -16.69
N ARG A 65 -0.26 -5.05 -17.48
CA ARG A 65 -1.12 -6.23 -17.30
C ARG A 65 -0.33 -7.54 -17.17
N SER A 66 0.75 -7.68 -17.94
CA SER A 66 1.62 -8.86 -17.91
C SER A 66 2.33 -9.04 -16.56
N GLU A 67 2.65 -7.94 -15.86
CA GLU A 67 3.28 -8.02 -14.54
C GLU A 67 2.31 -8.55 -13.50
N PHE A 68 1.03 -8.15 -13.54
CA PHE A 68 0.00 -8.74 -12.68
C PHE A 68 -0.21 -10.24 -12.94
N GLN A 69 -0.17 -10.66 -14.21
CA GLN A 69 -0.22 -12.07 -14.60
C GLN A 69 0.99 -12.85 -14.04
N GLU A 70 2.20 -12.28 -14.13
CA GLU A 70 3.41 -12.87 -13.57
C GLU A 70 3.33 -13.01 -12.04
N ARG A 71 2.86 -11.98 -11.34
CA ARG A 71 2.69 -12.01 -9.87
C ARG A 71 1.76 -13.15 -9.44
N ARG A 72 0.61 -13.33 -10.12
CA ARG A 72 -0.31 -14.45 -9.87
C ARG A 72 0.34 -15.80 -10.13
N GLN A 73 1.09 -15.92 -11.23
CA GLN A 73 1.82 -17.14 -11.57
C GLN A 73 2.86 -17.49 -10.51
N ARG A 74 3.68 -16.53 -10.07
CA ARG A 74 4.72 -16.71 -9.03
C ARG A 74 4.11 -17.07 -7.67
N LEU A 75 2.94 -16.53 -7.34
CA LEU A 75 2.21 -16.90 -6.12
C LEU A 75 1.81 -18.37 -6.16
N VAL A 76 1.20 -18.82 -7.26
CA VAL A 76 0.78 -20.20 -7.45
C VAL A 76 1.99 -21.14 -7.39
N GLU A 77 3.07 -20.82 -8.08
CA GLU A 77 4.31 -21.61 -8.07
C GLU A 77 4.89 -21.75 -6.66
N SER A 78 4.92 -20.66 -5.89
CA SER A 78 5.43 -20.65 -4.52
C SER A 78 4.58 -21.53 -3.58
N ILE A 79 3.26 -21.45 -3.73
CA ILE A 79 2.31 -22.26 -2.94
C ILE A 79 2.39 -23.75 -3.31
N VAL A 80 2.45 -24.07 -4.61
CA VAL A 80 2.59 -25.45 -5.09
C VAL A 80 3.91 -26.05 -4.61
N ALA A 81 5.01 -25.32 -4.73
CA ALA A 81 6.33 -25.78 -4.26
C ALA A 81 6.34 -26.02 -2.74
N HIS A 82 5.69 -25.16 -1.95
CA HIS A 82 5.56 -25.36 -0.51
C HIS A 82 4.76 -26.62 -0.17
N SER A 83 3.60 -26.81 -0.82
CA SER A 83 2.74 -27.97 -0.56
C SER A 83 3.44 -29.29 -0.88
N LEU A 84 4.20 -29.36 -1.97
CA LEU A 84 4.98 -30.55 -2.35
C LEU A 84 6.04 -30.91 -1.30
N ASN A 85 6.60 -29.93 -0.58
CA ASN A 85 7.63 -30.16 0.43
C ASN A 85 7.07 -30.57 1.81
N CYS A 86 5.80 -30.24 2.11
CA CYS A 86 5.21 -30.46 3.44
C CYS A 86 4.37 -31.75 3.55
N ASP A 87 4.66 -32.79 2.74
CA ASP A 87 3.88 -34.04 2.62
C ASP A 87 2.39 -33.83 2.26
N LYS A 88 2.02 -32.60 1.86
CA LYS A 88 0.70 -32.26 1.34
C LYS A 88 0.74 -32.50 -0.18
N ASN A 89 0.67 -33.77 -0.57
CA ASN A 89 0.63 -34.24 -1.98
C ASN A 89 -0.61 -33.77 -2.78
N SER A 90 -1.24 -32.65 -2.41
CA SER A 90 -2.30 -32.05 -3.21
C SER A 90 -1.69 -31.40 -4.44
N LYS A 91 -2.22 -31.78 -5.61
CA LYS A 91 -1.82 -31.23 -6.91
C LYS A 91 -2.68 -30.04 -7.34
N THR A 92 -3.68 -29.70 -6.52
CA THR A 92 -4.74 -28.74 -6.85
C THR A 92 -4.91 -27.76 -5.69
N HIS A 93 -4.97 -26.47 -6.01
CA HIS A 93 -5.01 -25.38 -5.04
C HIS A 93 -6.09 -24.40 -5.44
N LEU A 94 -6.82 -23.92 -4.44
CA LEU A 94 -7.83 -22.88 -4.58
C LEU A 94 -7.44 -21.72 -3.66
N ILE A 95 -6.98 -20.63 -4.25
CA ILE A 95 -6.48 -19.47 -3.52
C ILE A 95 -7.49 -18.35 -3.66
N VAL A 96 -7.99 -17.82 -2.54
CA VAL A 96 -9.03 -16.80 -2.49
C VAL A 96 -8.45 -15.53 -1.87
N ILE A 97 -8.42 -14.44 -2.65
CA ILE A 97 -7.90 -13.14 -2.25
C ILE A 97 -9.03 -12.11 -2.37
N PRO A 98 -9.68 -11.72 -1.25
CA PRO A 98 -10.75 -10.72 -1.27
C PRO A 98 -10.21 -9.29 -1.45
N SER A 99 -11.03 -8.39 -2.00
CA SER A 99 -10.74 -6.95 -2.02
C SER A 99 -11.10 -6.29 -0.68
N ALA A 100 -10.76 -5.02 -0.51
CA ALA A 100 -11.34 -4.18 0.53
C ALA A 100 -12.79 -3.81 0.22
N SER A 101 -13.51 -3.41 1.27
CA SER A 101 -14.85 -2.81 1.21
C SER A 101 -14.78 -1.32 1.57
N LYS A 102 -15.74 -0.54 1.05
CA LYS A 102 -15.89 0.89 1.42
C LYS A 102 -16.06 1.03 2.94
N GLN A 103 -15.33 1.98 3.52
CA GLN A 103 -15.48 2.39 4.91
C GLN A 103 -16.23 3.74 4.97
N PHE A 104 -16.94 3.98 6.06
CA PHE A 104 -17.80 5.14 6.24
C PHE A 104 -17.34 5.98 7.44
N MET A 105 -17.18 7.29 7.22
CA MET A 105 -16.82 8.27 8.25
C MET A 105 -17.98 8.53 9.22
N SER A 106 -19.19 8.55 8.67
CA SER A 106 -20.47 8.52 9.39
C SER A 106 -21.46 7.72 8.54
N ASP A 107 -22.62 7.38 9.08
CA ASP A 107 -23.62 6.45 8.51
C ASP A 107 -23.67 6.35 6.97
N LYS A 108 -23.70 7.49 6.25
CA LYS A 108 -23.81 7.53 4.78
C LYS A 108 -22.70 8.32 4.07
N ILE A 109 -21.68 8.77 4.80
CA ILE A 109 -20.56 9.54 4.23
C ILE A 109 -19.35 8.62 4.13
N PRO A 110 -18.95 8.18 2.92
CA PRO A 110 -17.82 7.29 2.76
C PRO A 110 -16.50 8.02 3.00
N TYR A 111 -15.50 7.29 3.50
CA TYR A 111 -14.10 7.70 3.32
C TYR A 111 -13.71 7.53 1.86
N VAL A 112 -12.63 8.19 1.44
CA VAL A 112 -12.02 7.89 0.15
C VAL A 112 -11.56 6.44 0.17
N PHE A 113 -11.88 5.70 -0.90
CA PHE A 113 -11.60 4.27 -0.96
C PHE A 113 -10.10 4.01 -1.17
N ARG A 114 -9.54 3.14 -0.33
CA ARG A 114 -8.21 2.54 -0.48
C ARG A 114 -8.39 1.03 -0.58
N GLN A 115 -7.75 0.42 -1.58
CA GLN A 115 -7.81 -1.02 -1.79
C GLN A 115 -6.96 -1.77 -0.75
N ASN A 116 -7.25 -3.07 -0.56
CA ASN A 116 -6.33 -3.96 0.13
C ASN A 116 -5.07 -4.20 -0.73
N SER A 117 -3.90 -4.03 -0.13
CA SER A 117 -2.61 -4.06 -0.84
C SER A 117 -2.31 -5.41 -1.50
N ASP A 118 -2.66 -6.55 -0.87
CA ASP A 118 -2.44 -7.88 -1.47
C ASP A 118 -3.35 -8.14 -2.67
N PHE A 119 -4.62 -7.78 -2.57
CA PHE A 119 -5.56 -7.85 -3.68
C PHE A 119 -5.14 -6.93 -4.83
N LEU A 120 -4.77 -5.68 -4.51
CA LEU A 120 -4.31 -4.74 -5.51
C LEU A 120 -3.04 -5.24 -6.21
N TYR A 121 -2.08 -5.77 -5.44
CA TYR A 121 -0.82 -6.32 -5.97
C TYR A 121 -1.03 -7.42 -7.01
N LEU A 122 -2.03 -8.28 -6.81
CA LEU A 122 -2.29 -9.44 -7.67
C LEU A 122 -3.28 -9.17 -8.81
N SER A 123 -4.13 -8.14 -8.70
CA SER A 123 -5.22 -7.89 -9.64
C SER A 123 -5.12 -6.56 -10.40
N GLY A 124 -4.54 -5.53 -9.79
CA GLY A 124 -4.62 -4.15 -10.28
C GLY A 124 -6.02 -3.54 -10.18
N CYS A 125 -6.98 -4.22 -9.53
CA CYS A 125 -8.37 -3.79 -9.43
C CYS A 125 -8.56 -2.79 -8.27
N LEU A 126 -9.06 -1.61 -8.60
CA LEU A 126 -9.35 -0.52 -7.66
C LEU A 126 -10.83 -0.45 -7.27
N GLU A 127 -11.63 -1.43 -7.65
CA GLU A 127 -13.05 -1.49 -7.26
C GLU A 127 -13.25 -2.26 -5.94
N PRO A 128 -14.16 -1.80 -5.07
CA PRO A 128 -14.47 -2.48 -3.82
C PRO A 128 -15.33 -3.72 -4.04
N ASP A 129 -15.47 -4.49 -2.97
CA ASP A 129 -16.39 -5.62 -2.84
C ASP A 129 -16.26 -6.67 -3.95
N SER A 130 -15.01 -6.98 -4.31
CA SER A 130 -14.60 -7.90 -5.36
C SER A 130 -13.72 -9.01 -4.77
N CYS A 131 -13.43 -10.06 -5.54
CA CYS A 131 -12.56 -11.15 -5.10
C CYS A 131 -11.79 -11.77 -6.27
N LEU A 132 -10.51 -12.08 -6.07
CA LEU A 132 -9.69 -12.82 -7.01
C LEU A 132 -9.58 -14.26 -6.52
N VAL A 133 -9.86 -15.22 -7.41
CA VAL A 133 -9.65 -16.65 -7.14
C VAL A 133 -8.66 -17.21 -8.14
N LEU A 134 -7.59 -17.85 -7.64
CA LEU A 134 -6.64 -18.61 -8.44
C LEU A 134 -6.89 -20.10 -8.23
N ALA A 135 -7.35 -20.77 -9.28
CA ALA A 135 -7.70 -22.18 -9.25
C ALA A 135 -6.72 -22.97 -10.11
N THR A 136 -5.94 -23.89 -9.51
CA THR A 136 -5.04 -24.73 -10.30
C THR A 136 -5.75 -25.99 -10.80
N SER A 137 -5.23 -26.60 -11.87
CA SER A 137 -5.68 -27.90 -12.34
C SER A 137 -4.56 -28.93 -12.21
N ASN A 138 -4.81 -30.20 -12.56
CA ASN A 138 -3.83 -31.29 -12.44
C ASN A 138 -2.55 -31.11 -13.29
N SER A 139 -2.49 -30.09 -14.17
CA SER A 139 -1.24 -29.67 -14.82
C SER A 139 -0.41 -28.79 -13.88
N LEU A 140 0.80 -29.24 -13.55
CA LEU A 140 1.76 -28.48 -12.74
C LEU A 140 1.93 -27.06 -13.31
N ASN A 141 1.86 -26.06 -12.42
CA ASN A 141 2.10 -24.64 -12.69
C ASN A 141 1.13 -23.93 -13.65
N ASN A 142 -0.05 -24.50 -13.93
CA ASN A 142 -1.10 -23.76 -14.63
C ASN A 142 -2.25 -23.41 -13.68
N HIS A 143 -2.67 -22.15 -13.71
CA HIS A 143 -3.79 -21.65 -12.93
C HIS A 143 -4.80 -20.95 -13.83
N HIS A 144 -6.04 -20.92 -13.36
CA HIS A 144 -7.13 -20.15 -13.93
C HIS A 144 -7.50 -19.07 -12.93
N ALA A 145 -7.24 -17.81 -13.27
CA ALA A 145 -7.61 -16.64 -12.51
C ALA A 145 -9.06 -16.24 -12.83
N VAL A 146 -9.86 -16.11 -11.78
CA VAL A 146 -11.27 -15.71 -11.87
C VAL A 146 -11.50 -14.48 -11.02
N MET A 147 -11.98 -13.40 -11.64
CA MET A 147 -12.40 -12.19 -10.93
C MET A 147 -13.88 -12.22 -10.61
N PHE A 148 -14.23 -11.99 -9.36
CA PHE A 148 -15.59 -11.85 -8.89
C PHE A 148 -15.86 -10.38 -8.62
N MET A 149 -16.82 -9.80 -9.34
CA MET A 149 -17.06 -8.37 -9.38
C MET A 149 -18.50 -8.04 -8.99
N ARG A 150 -18.73 -6.81 -8.54
CA ARG A 150 -20.10 -6.31 -8.40
C ARG A 150 -20.76 -6.19 -9.76
N GLU A 151 -22.03 -6.55 -9.83
CA GLU A 151 -22.82 -6.34 -11.05
C GLU A 151 -23.04 -4.84 -11.31
N LYS A 152 -23.26 -4.51 -12.59
CA LYS A 152 -23.73 -3.19 -13.02
C LYS A 152 -25.06 -2.90 -12.35
N ASP A 153 -25.15 -1.76 -11.67
CA ASP A 153 -26.39 -1.31 -11.04
C ASP A 153 -26.57 0.19 -11.30
N SER A 154 -27.51 0.53 -12.20
CA SER A 154 -27.71 1.92 -12.64
C SER A 154 -28.01 2.89 -11.51
N HIS A 155 -28.67 2.44 -10.44
CA HIS A 155 -28.94 3.25 -9.27
C HIS A 155 -27.64 3.57 -8.53
N SER A 156 -26.86 2.55 -8.17
CA SER A 156 -25.58 2.73 -7.48
C SER A 156 -24.58 3.51 -8.31
N GLU A 157 -24.52 3.29 -9.63
CA GLU A 157 -23.58 3.99 -10.51
C GLU A 157 -23.85 5.50 -10.60
N LEU A 158 -25.09 5.92 -10.38
CA LEU A 158 -25.43 7.34 -10.27
C LEU A 158 -24.77 7.99 -9.04
N TRP A 159 -24.58 7.24 -7.96
CA TRP A 159 -24.03 7.74 -6.69
C TRP A 159 -22.52 7.52 -6.57
N ASP A 160 -22.07 6.34 -6.97
CA ASP A 160 -20.72 5.84 -6.71
C ASP A 160 -19.78 5.97 -7.90
N GLY A 161 -20.32 6.31 -9.07
CA GLY A 161 -19.62 6.19 -10.34
C GLY A 161 -19.76 4.80 -10.98
N PRO A 162 -19.28 4.65 -12.22
CA PRO A 162 -19.39 3.42 -13.00
C PRO A 162 -18.73 2.22 -12.29
N ARG A 163 -19.16 1.00 -12.64
CA ARG A 163 -18.51 -0.27 -12.28
C ARG A 163 -17.97 -0.95 -13.53
N THR A 164 -16.89 -1.71 -13.44
CA THR A 164 -16.45 -2.50 -14.60
C THR A 164 -17.36 -3.72 -14.79
N SER A 165 -17.79 -4.00 -16.02
CA SER A 165 -18.58 -5.21 -16.29
C SER A 165 -17.72 -6.47 -16.20
N CYS A 166 -18.30 -7.63 -15.88
CA CYS A 166 -17.56 -8.89 -15.86
C CYS A 166 -16.89 -9.19 -17.22
N GLU A 167 -17.58 -8.92 -18.32
CA GLU A 167 -17.06 -9.12 -19.69
C GLU A 167 -15.77 -8.31 -19.93
N ASP A 168 -15.70 -7.12 -19.36
CA ASP A 168 -14.56 -6.22 -19.51
C ASP A 168 -13.38 -6.56 -18.64
N CYS A 169 -13.64 -7.17 -17.48
CA CYS A 169 -12.62 -7.56 -16.52
C CYS A 169 -11.61 -8.54 -17.12
N ILE A 170 -12.04 -9.42 -18.03
CA ILE A 170 -11.19 -10.41 -18.70
C ILE A 170 -10.03 -9.70 -19.41
N ASN A 171 -10.36 -8.73 -20.28
CA ASN A 171 -9.35 -8.02 -21.06
C ASN A 171 -8.57 -7.00 -20.23
N LEU A 172 -9.26 -6.32 -19.30
CA LEU A 172 -8.66 -5.28 -18.46
C LEU A 172 -7.64 -5.88 -17.48
N PHE A 173 -8.04 -6.87 -16.69
CA PHE A 173 -7.20 -7.45 -15.63
C PHE A 173 -6.35 -8.66 -16.08
N GLY A 174 -6.54 -9.10 -17.33
CA GLY A 174 -5.80 -10.22 -17.92
C GLY A 174 -6.09 -11.54 -17.21
N VAL A 175 -7.35 -11.74 -16.82
CA VAL A 175 -7.85 -12.95 -16.14
C VAL A 175 -8.64 -13.80 -17.12
N GLU A 176 -8.71 -15.11 -16.88
CA GLU A 176 -9.36 -16.05 -17.78
C GLU A 176 -10.88 -15.99 -17.71
N GLN A 177 -11.44 -15.58 -16.56
CA GLN A 177 -12.88 -15.45 -16.36
C GLN A 177 -13.20 -14.33 -15.39
N ALA A 178 -14.40 -13.75 -15.52
CA ALA A 178 -15.00 -12.96 -14.47
C ALA A 178 -16.48 -13.27 -14.29
N LEU A 179 -16.96 -13.19 -13.05
CA LEU A 179 -18.31 -13.54 -12.63
C LEU A 179 -18.85 -12.51 -11.63
N PRO A 180 -20.19 -12.43 -11.44
CA PRO A 180 -20.76 -11.71 -10.30
C PRO A 180 -20.25 -12.25 -8.97
N ILE A 181 -19.99 -11.36 -7.99
CA ILE A 181 -19.56 -11.74 -6.64
C ILE A 181 -20.56 -12.65 -5.91
N THR A 182 -21.84 -12.56 -6.28
CA THR A 182 -22.92 -13.43 -5.82
C THR A 182 -22.75 -14.89 -6.24
N GLU A 183 -21.99 -15.18 -7.32
CA GLU A 183 -21.72 -16.54 -7.80
C GLU A 183 -20.49 -17.18 -7.11
N LEU A 184 -19.79 -16.49 -6.21
CA LEU A 184 -18.57 -16.99 -5.57
C LEU A 184 -18.79 -18.34 -4.88
N GLY A 185 -19.78 -18.45 -3.97
CA GLY A 185 -20.03 -19.68 -3.22
C GLY A 185 -20.28 -20.89 -4.14
N LYS A 186 -21.12 -20.71 -5.16
CA LYS A 186 -21.43 -21.74 -6.15
C LYS A 186 -20.21 -22.13 -6.99
N TYR A 187 -19.37 -21.17 -7.38
CA TYR A 187 -18.13 -21.46 -8.07
C TYR A 187 -17.20 -22.33 -7.21
N LEU A 188 -17.00 -21.96 -5.94
CA LEU A 188 -16.17 -22.73 -5.00
C LEU A 188 -16.70 -24.16 -4.86
N GLU A 189 -18.01 -24.34 -4.71
CA GLU A 189 -18.63 -25.67 -4.66
C GLU A 189 -18.38 -26.50 -5.92
N CYS A 190 -18.61 -25.92 -7.10
CA CYS A 190 -18.40 -26.60 -8.38
C CYS A 190 -16.94 -27.00 -8.57
N TYR A 191 -15.99 -26.11 -8.23
CA TYR A 191 -14.58 -26.41 -8.31
C TYR A 191 -14.19 -27.56 -7.37
N MET A 192 -14.66 -27.56 -6.12
CA MET A 192 -14.34 -28.62 -5.17
C MET A 192 -14.98 -29.96 -5.49
N LYS A 193 -16.18 -29.99 -6.06
CA LYS A 193 -16.81 -31.25 -6.53
C LYS A 193 -15.94 -31.93 -7.58
N SER A 194 -15.34 -31.14 -8.48
CA SER A 194 -14.41 -31.63 -9.51
C SER A 194 -13.00 -31.90 -8.97
N ASN A 195 -12.58 -31.18 -7.93
CA ASN A 195 -11.23 -31.23 -7.35
C ASN A 195 -11.30 -31.54 -5.85
N GLY A 196 -11.90 -32.67 -5.48
CA GLY A 196 -12.21 -33.04 -4.10
C GLY A 196 -11.01 -33.13 -3.14
N ARG A 197 -9.77 -33.07 -3.63
CA ARG A 197 -8.52 -33.01 -2.83
C ARG A 197 -7.83 -31.66 -2.86
N ALA A 198 -8.42 -30.65 -3.49
CA ALA A 198 -7.84 -29.32 -3.53
C ALA A 198 -7.62 -28.75 -2.13
N MET A 199 -6.48 -28.08 -1.97
CA MET A 199 -6.10 -27.37 -0.77
C MET A 199 -6.62 -25.93 -0.86
N LEU A 200 -7.31 -25.49 0.19
CA LEU A 200 -7.86 -24.15 0.27
C LEU A 200 -6.83 -23.19 0.87
N TRP A 201 -6.65 -22.04 0.23
CA TRP A 201 -5.82 -20.96 0.71
C TRP A 201 -6.68 -19.71 0.92
N TYR A 202 -6.96 -19.39 2.18
CA TYR A 202 -7.72 -18.22 2.61
C TYR A 202 -7.34 -17.85 4.04
N ASP A 203 -7.27 -16.56 4.35
CA ASP A 203 -6.94 -16.10 5.70
C ASP A 203 -8.20 -15.91 6.56
N PHE A 204 -8.54 -16.94 7.34
CA PHE A 204 -9.64 -16.86 8.30
C PHE A 204 -9.28 -16.12 9.60
N LEU A 205 -7.99 -15.86 9.86
CA LEU A 205 -7.54 -15.21 11.09
C LEU A 205 -7.67 -13.69 11.03
N ALA A 206 -7.54 -13.12 9.83
CA ALA A 206 -7.65 -11.69 9.60
C ALA A 206 -8.56 -11.40 8.37
N PRO A 207 -9.87 -11.69 8.43
CA PRO A 207 -10.76 -11.48 7.30
C PRO A 207 -10.93 -9.98 7.03
N ILE A 208 -10.57 -9.57 5.81
CA ILE A 208 -10.61 -8.15 5.39
C ILE A 208 -11.94 -7.73 4.75
N GLN A 209 -12.77 -8.71 4.34
CA GLN A 209 -14.04 -8.47 3.66
C GLN A 209 -15.13 -9.39 4.19
N LYS A 210 -16.13 -8.83 4.86
CA LYS A 210 -17.18 -9.58 5.58
C LYS A 210 -18.02 -10.50 4.69
N THR A 211 -18.37 -10.06 3.48
CA THR A 211 -19.22 -10.84 2.57
C THR A 211 -18.49 -12.09 2.07
N VAL A 212 -17.24 -11.96 1.64
CA VAL A 212 -16.44 -13.12 1.22
C VAL A 212 -16.15 -14.02 2.42
N ASP A 213 -15.80 -13.47 3.57
CA ASP A 213 -15.59 -14.27 4.80
C ASP A 213 -16.83 -15.09 5.17
N SER A 214 -18.03 -14.53 5.05
CA SER A 214 -19.29 -15.26 5.29
C SER A 214 -19.46 -16.43 4.31
N VAL A 215 -19.23 -16.19 3.01
CA VAL A 215 -19.26 -17.24 1.98
C VAL A 215 -18.22 -18.32 2.24
N MET A 216 -17.00 -17.94 2.65
CA MET A 216 -15.92 -18.88 2.95
C MET A 216 -16.19 -19.73 4.19
N LYS A 217 -16.83 -19.16 5.21
CA LYS A 217 -17.25 -19.87 6.43
C LYS A 217 -18.37 -20.88 6.13
N GLU A 218 -19.42 -20.46 5.43
CA GLU A 218 -20.51 -21.34 4.99
C GLU A 218 -19.96 -22.51 4.15
N PHE A 219 -19.05 -22.21 3.23
CA PHE A 219 -18.40 -23.21 2.39
C PHE A 219 -17.57 -24.23 3.18
N LEU A 220 -16.91 -23.83 4.27
CA LEU A 220 -16.19 -24.75 5.16
C LEU A 220 -17.15 -25.58 6.02
N ASP A 221 -18.09 -24.92 6.70
CA ASP A 221 -18.97 -25.52 7.70
C ASP A 221 -19.91 -26.58 7.11
N GLU A 222 -20.47 -26.32 5.92
CA GLU A 222 -21.51 -27.19 5.37
C GLU A 222 -20.97 -28.49 4.77
N LYS A 223 -19.77 -28.48 4.17
CA LYS A 223 -19.41 -29.51 3.15
C LYS A 223 -17.97 -30.04 3.19
N PHE A 224 -17.04 -29.40 3.91
CA PHE A 224 -15.62 -29.77 3.82
C PHE A 224 -14.85 -29.54 5.13
N ASN A 225 -14.74 -30.58 5.97
CA ASN A 225 -13.80 -30.63 7.11
C ASN A 225 -12.33 -30.66 6.62
N LYS A 226 -11.89 -29.59 5.96
CA LYS A 226 -10.63 -29.52 5.24
C LYS A 226 -9.62 -28.62 5.94
N MET A 227 -8.36 -29.01 5.80
CA MET A 227 -7.23 -28.15 6.12
C MET A 227 -7.21 -26.97 5.14
N TRP A 228 -7.09 -25.78 5.70
CA TRP A 228 -6.83 -24.53 4.98
C TRP A 228 -5.50 -23.95 5.44
N GLU A 229 -4.91 -23.08 4.62
CA GLU A 229 -3.76 -22.26 4.99
C GLU A 229 -3.96 -20.81 4.56
N SER A 230 -3.22 -19.88 5.16
CA SER A 230 -3.21 -18.49 4.72
C SER A 230 -2.22 -18.29 3.57
N PRO A 231 -2.61 -17.64 2.45
CA PRO A 231 -1.68 -17.32 1.36
C PRO A 231 -0.80 -16.10 1.67
N ILE A 232 -1.09 -15.35 2.74
CA ILE A 232 -0.54 -14.00 3.00
C ILE A 232 0.99 -14.01 3.08
N MET A 233 1.59 -15.00 3.73
CA MET A 233 3.06 -15.13 3.80
C MET A 233 3.70 -15.22 2.42
N PHE A 234 3.06 -15.89 1.47
CA PHE A 234 3.57 -16.03 0.11
C PHE A 234 3.40 -14.74 -0.69
N VAL A 235 2.27 -14.05 -0.56
CA VAL A 235 2.04 -12.74 -1.19
C VAL A 235 3.06 -11.72 -0.67
N HIS A 236 3.25 -11.66 0.64
CA HIS A 236 4.21 -10.76 1.27
C HIS A 236 5.66 -11.04 0.82
N ARG A 237 6.06 -12.30 0.63
CA ARG A 237 7.39 -12.61 0.08
C ARG A 237 7.57 -12.13 -1.36
N LEU A 238 6.51 -12.07 -2.17
CA LEU A 238 6.58 -11.48 -3.51
C LEU A 238 6.70 -9.96 -3.43
N ARG A 239 5.83 -9.30 -2.66
CA ARG A 239 5.84 -7.84 -2.43
C ARG A 239 7.16 -7.33 -1.82
N LEU A 240 7.86 -8.18 -1.07
CA LEU A 240 9.12 -7.84 -0.42
C LEU A 240 10.21 -7.41 -1.43
N ILE A 241 10.25 -8.03 -2.61
CA ILE A 241 11.22 -7.73 -3.67
C ILE A 241 10.54 -6.95 -4.79
N LYS A 242 10.85 -5.66 -4.89
CA LYS A 242 10.19 -4.74 -5.82
C LYS A 242 10.67 -4.97 -7.25
N SER A 243 9.73 -5.00 -8.19
CA SER A 243 10.02 -4.96 -9.62
C SER A 243 10.58 -3.60 -10.05
N HIS A 244 11.04 -3.49 -11.30
CA HIS A 244 11.50 -2.21 -11.83
C HIS A 244 10.39 -1.13 -11.82
N ALA A 245 9.15 -1.50 -12.18
CA ALA A 245 8.02 -0.57 -12.16
C ALA A 245 7.70 -0.12 -10.72
N GLU A 246 7.77 -1.03 -9.76
CA GLU A 246 7.56 -0.72 -8.34
C GLU A 246 8.64 0.21 -7.80
N ILE A 247 9.90 0.00 -8.15
CA ILE A 247 11.01 0.89 -7.77
C ILE A 247 10.80 2.30 -8.35
N GLN A 248 10.30 2.42 -9.59
CA GLN A 248 9.99 3.73 -10.17
C GLN A 248 8.86 4.44 -9.42
N LEU A 249 7.80 3.72 -9.05
CA LEU A 249 6.70 4.26 -8.24
C LEU A 249 7.18 4.70 -6.85
N MET A 250 8.00 3.88 -6.19
CA MET A 250 8.62 4.18 -4.91
C MET A 250 9.50 5.43 -4.99
N GLN A 251 10.37 5.54 -6.00
CA GLN A 251 11.20 6.74 -6.21
C GLN A 251 10.34 7.99 -6.43
N LYS A 252 9.21 7.87 -7.14
CA LYS A 252 8.28 9.00 -7.34
C LYS A 252 7.61 9.42 -6.03
N SER A 253 7.15 8.47 -5.22
CA SER A 253 6.61 8.76 -3.89
C SER A 253 7.65 9.47 -3.01
N CYS A 254 8.89 8.93 -2.97
CA CYS A 254 10.00 9.52 -2.21
C CYS A 254 10.34 10.94 -2.67
N ASP A 255 10.39 11.19 -3.98
CA ASP A 255 10.66 12.50 -4.54
C ASP A 255 9.59 13.53 -4.14
N ILE A 256 8.30 13.15 -4.22
CA ILE A 256 7.17 14.00 -3.84
C ILE A 256 7.24 14.35 -2.36
N ALA A 257 7.40 13.36 -1.48
CA ALA A 257 7.48 13.59 -0.05
C ALA A 257 8.71 14.41 0.33
N ALA A 258 9.88 14.10 -0.25
CA ALA A 258 11.12 14.81 0.01
C ALA A 258 11.05 16.30 -0.32
N GLU A 259 10.53 16.63 -1.50
CA GLU A 259 10.36 18.03 -1.93
C GLU A 259 9.30 18.74 -1.08
N SER A 260 8.25 18.03 -0.67
CA SER A 260 7.16 18.58 0.14
C SER A 260 7.56 18.85 1.59
N ILE A 261 8.39 17.98 2.18
CA ILE A 261 8.97 18.21 3.51
C ILE A 261 9.97 19.37 3.45
N ALA A 262 10.84 19.42 2.43
CA ALA A 262 11.77 20.54 2.26
C ALA A 262 11.04 21.90 2.20
N ASN A 263 9.96 21.99 1.41
CA ASN A 263 9.13 23.19 1.33
C ASN A 263 8.43 23.51 2.67
N THR A 264 8.05 22.48 3.42
CA THR A 264 7.42 22.63 4.74
C THR A 264 8.40 23.12 5.81
N ILE A 265 9.66 22.69 5.74
CA ILE A 265 10.74 23.24 6.56
C ILE A 265 10.92 24.73 6.24
N SER A 266 11.02 25.10 4.95
CA SER A 266 11.11 26.50 4.51
C SER A 266 9.92 27.35 4.96
N PHE A 267 8.71 26.79 4.98
CA PHE A 267 7.50 27.47 5.44
C PHE A 267 7.49 27.75 6.95
N SER A 268 8.14 26.91 7.76
CA SER A 268 8.04 26.97 9.22
C SER A 268 8.68 28.24 9.81
N ARG A 269 8.10 28.75 10.91
CA ARG A 269 8.64 29.88 11.70
C ARG A 269 8.10 29.86 13.13
N PRO A 270 8.75 30.50 14.12
CA PRO A 270 8.24 30.55 15.48
C PRO A 270 6.79 31.03 15.54
N GLY A 271 5.98 30.37 16.36
CA GLY A 271 4.54 30.66 16.49
C GLY A 271 3.64 29.95 15.47
N VAL A 272 4.21 29.21 14.51
CA VAL A 272 3.44 28.28 13.67
C VAL A 272 2.83 27.18 14.54
N THR A 273 1.66 26.69 14.16
CA THR A 273 1.04 25.53 14.80
C THR A 273 1.48 24.24 14.11
N GLU A 274 1.54 23.15 14.88
CA GLU A 274 1.76 21.80 14.34
C GLU A 274 0.71 21.44 13.27
N HIS A 275 -0.53 21.91 13.46
CA HIS A 275 -1.60 21.73 12.47
C HIS A 275 -1.32 22.44 11.15
N GLN A 276 -0.78 23.67 11.17
CA GLN A 276 -0.41 24.39 9.95
C GLN A 276 0.74 23.70 9.22
N ILE A 277 1.72 23.18 9.95
CA ILE A 277 2.83 22.40 9.38
C ILE A 277 2.29 21.11 8.73
N PHE A 278 1.38 20.38 9.39
CA PHE A 278 0.68 19.24 8.80
C PHE A 278 -0.04 19.67 7.52
N ALA A 279 -0.95 20.65 7.59
CA ALA A 279 -1.73 21.09 6.43
C ALA A 279 -0.83 21.50 5.25
N HIS A 280 0.34 22.09 5.52
CA HIS A 280 1.30 22.44 4.49
C HIS A 280 1.93 21.23 3.80
N VAL A 281 2.40 20.20 4.54
CA VAL A 281 2.97 19.01 3.89
C VAL A 281 1.91 18.22 3.10
N ASP A 282 0.68 18.13 3.62
CA ASP A 282 -0.45 17.49 2.91
C ASP A 282 -0.75 18.21 1.59
N TYR A 283 -0.84 19.55 1.64
CA TYR A 283 -1.01 20.38 0.44
C TYR A 283 0.12 20.16 -0.57
N GLU A 284 1.38 20.24 -0.12
CA GLU A 284 2.55 20.11 -0.99
C GLU A 284 2.61 18.75 -1.68
N CYS A 285 2.30 17.66 -0.97
CA CYS A 285 2.24 16.30 -1.53
C CYS A 285 1.14 16.17 -2.59
N LYS A 286 -0.09 16.61 -2.26
CA LYS A 286 -1.24 16.54 -3.17
C LYS A 286 -1.05 17.36 -4.43
N MET A 287 -0.48 18.56 -4.31
CA MET A 287 -0.20 19.41 -5.47
C MET A 287 0.85 18.83 -6.41
N LYS A 288 1.67 17.88 -5.94
CA LYS A 288 2.65 17.13 -6.76
C LYS A 288 2.14 15.78 -7.25
N GLY A 289 0.88 15.45 -6.98
CA GLY A 289 0.19 14.30 -7.57
C GLY A 289 0.08 13.06 -6.68
N ALA A 290 0.54 13.10 -5.43
CA ALA A 290 0.19 12.05 -4.47
C ALA A 290 -1.30 12.10 -4.14
N GLU A 291 -1.96 10.94 -4.10
CA GLU A 291 -3.39 10.87 -3.78
C GLU A 291 -3.65 11.14 -2.29
N TYR A 292 -2.76 10.65 -1.43
CA TYR A 292 -2.90 10.70 0.03
C TYR A 292 -1.55 10.90 0.72
N LEU A 293 -1.60 11.28 2.00
CA LEU A 293 -0.52 10.92 2.91
C LEU A 293 -0.60 9.42 3.19
N ALA A 294 0.55 8.75 3.29
CA ALA A 294 0.61 7.30 3.51
C ALA A 294 0.15 6.91 4.93
N TYR A 295 0.28 7.84 5.88
CA TYR A 295 -0.11 7.70 7.28
C TYR A 295 -0.39 9.09 7.88
N PRO A 296 -1.10 9.18 9.03
CA PRO A 296 -1.24 10.44 9.76
C PRO A 296 0.15 10.93 10.18
N PRO A 297 0.60 12.12 9.73
CA PRO A 297 1.95 12.57 9.98
C PRO A 297 2.13 12.90 11.46
N VAL A 298 3.31 12.61 12.00
CA VAL A 298 3.73 13.15 13.29
C VAL A 298 4.22 14.56 13.04
N VAL A 299 3.68 15.55 13.76
CA VAL A 299 4.20 16.91 13.74
C VAL A 299 4.33 17.39 15.18
N ALA A 300 5.53 17.23 15.73
CA ALA A 300 5.75 17.39 17.16
C ALA A 300 6.79 18.46 17.45
N GLY A 301 6.34 19.60 18.00
CA GLY A 301 7.23 20.67 18.48
C GLY A 301 7.80 20.38 19.88
N GLY A 302 9.05 20.77 20.12
CA GLY A 302 9.67 20.72 21.45
C GLY A 302 9.57 19.35 22.13
N ASN A 303 9.20 19.34 23.41
CA ASN A 303 9.12 18.10 24.21
C ASN A 303 8.10 17.07 23.70
N ARG A 304 7.17 17.47 22.83
CA ARG A 304 6.17 16.56 22.25
C ARG A 304 6.81 15.56 21.30
N ALA A 305 7.99 15.87 20.75
CA ALA A 305 8.78 14.95 19.92
C ALA A 305 9.21 13.68 20.68
N ASN A 306 9.13 13.65 22.02
CA ASN A 306 9.34 12.44 22.82
C ASN A 306 8.16 11.45 22.81
N ILE A 307 7.04 11.78 22.13
CA ILE A 307 5.89 10.90 21.94
C ILE A 307 5.96 10.36 20.50
N ILE A 308 6.38 9.10 20.35
CA ILE A 308 6.73 8.51 19.04
C ILE A 308 5.59 8.59 18.02
N HIS A 309 4.36 8.26 18.44
CA HIS A 309 3.16 8.35 17.59
C HIS A 309 2.31 9.60 17.92
N TYR A 310 2.94 10.77 18.05
CA TYR A 310 2.23 12.02 18.29
C TYR A 310 1.46 12.48 17.05
N ILE A 311 0.14 12.23 17.02
CA ILE A 311 -0.73 12.57 15.88
C ILE A 311 -1.75 13.67 16.21
N ASN A 312 -1.72 14.21 17.43
CA ASN A 312 -2.66 15.25 17.86
C ASN A 312 -2.43 16.56 17.10
N ASN A 313 -1.17 16.89 16.79
CA ASN A 313 -0.74 17.99 15.93
C ASN A 313 -1.50 19.30 16.19
N ASN A 314 -1.59 19.73 17.46
CA ASN A 314 -2.51 20.79 17.87
C ASN A 314 -1.88 21.86 18.77
N GLN A 315 -0.57 21.88 18.92
CA GLN A 315 0.14 22.87 19.72
C GLN A 315 0.82 23.94 18.85
N VAL A 316 1.13 25.06 19.48
CA VAL A 316 1.99 26.11 18.91
C VAL A 316 3.45 25.71 19.13
N VAL A 317 4.28 25.87 18.10
CA VAL A 317 5.72 25.65 18.19
C VAL A 317 6.41 26.94 18.59
N ALA A 318 7.05 26.95 19.76
CA ALA A 318 7.68 28.14 20.33
C ALA A 318 9.04 28.43 19.70
N ASN A 319 9.52 29.68 19.82
CA ASN A 319 10.89 30.02 19.43
C ASN A 319 11.91 29.14 20.17
N ASN A 320 12.99 28.76 19.49
CA ASN A 320 14.03 27.83 19.94
C ASN A 320 13.58 26.36 20.14
N GLU A 321 12.32 26.00 19.90
CA GLU A 321 11.92 24.59 19.77
C GLU A 321 12.36 24.03 18.40
N MET A 322 12.61 22.72 18.36
CA MET A 322 12.64 21.97 17.11
C MET A 322 11.26 21.40 16.79
N VAL A 323 11.03 21.08 15.53
CA VAL A 323 9.91 20.28 15.05
C VAL A 323 10.46 18.96 14.54
N LEU A 324 9.95 17.85 15.07
CA LEU A 324 10.08 16.52 14.44
C LEU A 324 8.85 16.31 13.58
N MET A 325 9.04 16.20 12.27
CA MET A 325 8.00 15.79 11.33
C MET A 325 8.33 14.43 10.76
N ASP A 326 7.41 13.51 10.91
CA ASP A 326 7.39 12.21 10.23
C ASP A 326 6.21 12.20 9.29
N ALA A 327 6.50 12.17 7.99
CA ALA A 327 5.49 12.23 6.95
C ALA A 327 5.95 11.52 5.69
N GLY A 328 4.99 10.89 5.04
CA GLY A 328 5.15 10.22 3.77
C GLY A 328 3.89 10.33 2.94
N CYS A 329 4.01 10.15 1.63
CA CYS A 329 2.87 10.15 0.74
C CYS A 329 2.66 8.79 0.10
N GLU A 330 1.43 8.56 -0.37
CA GLU A 330 1.16 7.49 -1.31
C GLU A 330 1.07 8.05 -2.72
N TYR A 331 1.79 7.40 -3.64
CA TYR A 331 1.70 7.65 -5.06
C TYR A 331 1.35 6.36 -5.79
N HIS A 332 0.12 6.28 -6.31
CA HIS A 332 -0.43 5.12 -7.02
C HIS A 332 -0.27 3.79 -6.26
N GLY A 333 -0.52 3.81 -4.95
CA GLY A 333 -0.47 2.63 -4.09
C GLY A 333 0.90 2.27 -3.51
N TYR A 334 1.92 3.12 -3.67
CA TYR A 334 3.26 2.94 -3.10
C TYR A 334 3.62 4.10 -2.17
N SER A 335 4.12 3.77 -0.98
CA SER A 335 4.35 4.69 0.12
C SER A 335 5.81 5.16 0.19
N SER A 336 6.01 6.38 0.67
CA SER A 336 7.28 6.88 1.20
C SER A 336 7.18 7.03 2.71
N ASP A 337 8.31 7.10 3.40
CA ASP A 337 8.40 7.31 4.84
C ASP A 337 9.63 8.17 5.17
N ILE A 338 9.40 9.38 5.67
CA ILE A 338 10.48 10.36 5.86
C ILE A 338 10.26 11.11 7.17
N THR A 339 11.25 11.00 8.05
CA THR A 339 11.36 11.85 9.23
C THR A 339 12.48 12.88 9.07
N ARG A 340 12.16 14.14 9.33
CA ARG A 340 13.13 15.24 9.50
C ARG A 340 12.86 15.98 10.79
N THR A 341 13.93 16.46 11.41
CA THR A 341 13.86 17.30 12.61
C THR A 341 14.62 18.60 12.36
N TRP A 342 14.02 19.75 12.64
CA TRP A 342 14.67 21.05 12.41
C TRP A 342 14.30 22.09 13.47
N PRO A 343 15.17 23.08 13.74
CA PRO A 343 14.86 24.22 14.59
C PRO A 343 13.85 25.13 13.90
N VAL A 344 12.71 25.43 14.55
CA VAL A 344 11.63 26.20 13.93
C VAL A 344 12.03 27.64 13.60
N ASN A 345 13.07 28.15 14.24
CA ASN A 345 13.64 29.49 14.04
C ASN A 345 14.79 29.51 13.02
N GLY A 346 15.10 28.37 12.39
CA GLY A 346 16.13 28.25 11.36
C GLY A 346 17.55 28.01 11.85
N LYS A 347 17.82 27.90 13.16
CA LYS A 347 19.18 27.71 13.67
C LYS A 347 19.25 26.72 14.84
N PHE A 348 20.13 25.72 14.73
CA PHE A 348 20.34 24.75 15.81
C PHE A 348 21.05 25.44 16.99
N THR A 349 20.65 25.13 18.21
CA THR A 349 21.51 25.41 19.37
C THR A 349 22.70 24.44 19.37
N PRO A 350 23.81 24.76 20.06
CA PRO A 350 24.94 23.84 20.19
C PRO A 350 24.53 22.44 20.67
N GLU A 351 23.57 22.35 21.60
CA GLU A 351 23.10 21.10 22.17
C GLU A 351 22.21 20.32 21.20
N GLN A 352 21.34 21.02 20.47
CA GLN A 352 20.53 20.41 19.41
C GLN A 352 21.43 19.85 18.30
N ALA A 353 22.47 20.59 17.92
CA ALA A 353 23.44 20.17 16.92
C ALA A 353 24.16 18.88 17.33
N VAL A 354 24.61 18.76 18.59
CA VAL A 354 25.26 17.54 19.11
C VAL A 354 24.36 16.30 18.97
N VAL A 355 23.10 16.38 19.42
CA VAL A 355 22.15 15.26 19.35
C VAL A 355 21.87 14.88 17.88
N TYR A 356 21.69 15.89 17.04
CA TYR A 356 21.39 15.70 15.63
C TYR A 356 22.57 15.08 14.87
N GLU A 357 23.81 15.55 15.08
CA GLU A 357 25.02 15.03 14.43
C GLU A 357 25.30 13.57 14.81
N ILE A 358 25.06 13.19 16.07
CA ILE A 358 25.16 11.79 16.53
C ILE A 358 24.22 10.90 15.69
N LEU A 359 22.95 11.30 15.55
CA LEU A 359 21.98 10.51 14.78
C LEU A 359 22.33 10.47 13.29
N LEU A 360 22.81 11.59 12.73
CA LEU A 360 23.22 11.66 11.33
C LEU A 360 24.43 10.75 11.03
N ASP A 361 25.42 10.69 11.94
CA ASP A 361 26.56 9.74 11.82
C ASP A 361 26.09 8.29 11.93
N ILE A 362 25.22 7.97 12.89
CA ILE A 362 24.66 6.62 13.05
C ILE A 362 23.90 6.20 11.80
N GLN A 363 22.98 7.03 11.30
CA GLN A 363 22.20 6.73 10.11
C GLN A 363 23.10 6.42 8.91
N LYS A 364 24.11 7.27 8.64
CA LYS A 364 25.06 7.07 7.54
C LYS A 364 25.80 5.74 7.65
N ARG A 365 26.30 5.39 8.83
CA ARG A 365 27.01 4.12 9.05
C ARG A 365 26.11 2.91 8.91
N LEU A 366 24.84 3.01 9.30
CA LEU A 366 23.86 1.93 9.11
C LEU A 366 23.53 1.73 7.64
N ILE A 367 23.36 2.82 6.87
CA ILE A 367 23.21 2.75 5.41
C ILE A 367 24.44 2.08 4.81
N GLU A 368 25.66 2.48 5.17
CA GLU A 368 26.89 1.83 4.72
C GLU A 368 26.95 0.34 5.10
N LEU A 369 26.41 -0.07 6.24
CA LEU A 369 26.38 -1.49 6.61
C LEU A 369 25.54 -2.34 5.64
N CYS A 370 24.59 -1.74 4.93
CA CYS A 370 23.76 -2.45 3.94
C CYS A 370 24.56 -3.04 2.75
N TYR A 371 25.81 -2.61 2.50
CA TYR A 371 26.71 -3.29 1.55
C TYR A 371 26.98 -4.76 1.90
N THR A 372 26.76 -5.15 3.16
CA THR A 372 27.00 -6.52 3.65
C THR A 372 25.73 -7.39 3.68
N PHE A 373 24.59 -6.86 3.25
CA PHE A 373 23.28 -7.51 3.30
C PHE A 373 22.91 -8.01 4.72
N PRO A 374 22.92 -7.14 5.75
CA PRO A 374 22.53 -7.51 7.11
C PRO A 374 21.04 -7.85 7.19
N SER A 375 20.59 -8.44 8.29
CA SER A 375 19.16 -8.42 8.62
C SER A 375 18.74 -7.08 9.24
N LEU A 376 17.44 -6.81 9.34
CA LEU A 376 16.95 -5.62 10.03
C LEU A 376 17.30 -5.69 11.53
N ASP A 377 17.26 -6.88 12.14
CA ASP A 377 17.69 -7.08 13.52
C ASP A 377 19.19 -6.76 13.70
N ASN A 378 20.03 -7.12 12.72
CA ASN A 378 21.46 -6.77 12.77
C ASN A 378 21.69 -5.26 12.66
N LEU A 379 20.89 -4.55 11.86
CA LEU A 379 20.93 -3.08 11.79
C LEU A 379 20.53 -2.47 13.13
N PHE A 380 19.51 -3.01 13.80
CA PHE A 380 19.06 -2.53 15.10
C PHE A 380 20.11 -2.73 16.20
N ASP A 381 20.76 -3.90 16.24
CA ASP A 381 21.87 -4.18 17.17
C ASP A 381 23.06 -3.23 16.92
N ALA A 382 23.38 -2.96 15.66
CA ALA A 382 24.42 -2.03 15.27
C ALA A 382 24.08 -0.60 15.71
N MET A 383 22.84 -0.14 15.49
CA MET A 383 22.35 1.17 15.94
C MET A 383 22.49 1.31 17.45
N CYS A 384 22.01 0.32 18.20
CA CYS A 384 22.08 0.31 19.66
C CYS A 384 23.52 0.42 20.16
N SER A 385 24.45 -0.32 19.53
CA SER A 385 25.87 -0.30 19.89
C SER A 385 26.52 1.05 19.60
N MET A 386 26.24 1.65 18.43
CA MET A 386 26.77 2.96 18.05
C MET A 386 26.20 4.08 18.91
N LEU A 387 24.88 4.06 19.17
CA LEU A 387 24.22 5.05 20.02
C LEU A 387 24.77 5.02 21.45
N GLY A 388 24.91 3.82 22.03
CA GLY A 388 25.49 3.66 23.36
C GLY A 388 26.91 4.26 23.46
N LYS A 389 27.75 4.00 22.45
CA LYS A 389 29.11 4.56 22.37
C LYS A 389 29.09 6.09 22.27
N HIS A 390 28.27 6.66 21.38
CA HIS A 390 28.14 8.10 21.20
C HIS A 390 27.64 8.80 22.47
N LEU A 391 26.66 8.22 23.18
CA LEU A 391 26.16 8.75 24.44
C LEU A 391 27.25 8.84 25.52
N GLU A 392 28.16 7.85 25.58
CA GLU A 392 29.30 7.89 26.51
C GLU A 392 30.35 8.92 26.09
N GLU A 393 30.74 8.94 24.81
CA GLU A 393 31.81 9.81 24.30
C GLU A 393 31.43 11.30 24.33
N SER A 394 30.15 11.61 24.13
CA SER A 394 29.59 12.97 24.23
C SER A 394 29.33 13.44 25.67
N GLY A 395 29.44 12.54 26.65
CA GLY A 395 29.16 12.85 28.05
C GLY A 395 27.66 13.02 28.39
N LEU A 396 26.75 12.66 27.47
CA LEU A 396 25.30 12.67 27.73
C LEU A 396 24.92 11.68 28.83
N ILE A 397 25.62 10.54 28.92
CA ILE A 397 25.53 9.61 30.03
C ILE A 397 26.87 9.50 30.75
N ARG A 398 26.83 9.18 32.05
CA ARG A 398 28.05 8.85 32.79
C ARG A 398 28.58 7.52 32.29
N ARG A 399 29.89 7.46 32.01
CA ARG A 399 30.60 6.23 31.70
C ARG A 399 30.39 5.22 32.83
N SER A 400 29.64 4.17 32.56
CA SER A 400 29.33 3.12 33.54
C SER A 400 29.55 1.77 32.89
N PHE A 401 30.67 1.13 33.21
CA PHE A 401 31.08 -0.17 32.68
C PHE A 401 30.14 -1.34 33.05
N THR A 402 29.04 -1.07 33.78
CA THR A 402 28.17 -2.11 34.35
C THR A 402 26.87 -2.34 33.59
N GLU A 403 26.38 -1.39 32.79
CA GLU A 403 25.17 -1.57 31.98
C GLU A 403 25.51 -1.99 30.54
N ASN A 404 24.76 -2.94 29.98
CA ASN A 404 24.88 -3.31 28.58
C ASN A 404 24.53 -2.09 27.70
N PRO A 405 25.42 -1.63 26.80
CA PRO A 405 25.18 -0.47 25.92
C PRO A 405 23.88 -0.54 25.13
N VAL A 406 23.45 -1.74 24.72
CA VAL A 406 22.19 -1.95 23.99
C VAL A 406 20.98 -1.60 24.86
N ARG A 407 21.01 -2.00 26.14
CA ARG A 407 19.93 -1.68 27.09
C ARG A 407 19.88 -0.19 27.42
N VAL A 408 21.02 0.48 27.41
CA VAL A 408 21.09 1.94 27.57
C VAL A 408 20.52 2.63 26.34
N ALA A 409 20.98 2.24 25.14
CA ALA A 409 20.51 2.80 23.87
C ALA A 409 19.00 2.67 23.72
N TYR A 410 18.40 1.54 24.12
CA TYR A 410 16.95 1.34 24.08
C TYR A 410 16.15 2.33 24.94
N LYS A 411 16.74 2.87 26.02
CA LYS A 411 16.09 3.93 26.83
C LYS A 411 15.99 5.25 26.06
N PHE A 412 16.91 5.49 25.12
CA PHE A 412 16.96 6.69 24.28
C PHE A 412 16.28 6.47 22.92
N CYS A 413 16.22 5.23 22.42
CA CYS A 413 15.57 4.86 21.16
C CYS A 413 14.71 3.60 21.40
N PRO A 414 13.43 3.76 21.79
CA PRO A 414 12.59 2.62 22.17
C PRO A 414 11.79 2.01 21.00
N HIS A 415 12.16 2.34 19.76
CA HIS A 415 11.61 1.73 18.54
C HIS A 415 12.72 1.05 17.74
N HIS A 416 12.32 0.28 16.72
CA HIS A 416 13.26 -0.38 15.83
C HIS A 416 13.84 0.63 14.82
N VAL A 417 15.03 0.37 14.27
CA VAL A 417 15.71 1.31 13.37
C VAL A 417 15.25 1.24 11.90
N SER A 418 14.35 0.31 11.59
CA SER A 418 14.01 -0.04 10.21
C SER A 418 12.80 -0.96 10.12
N HIS A 419 12.04 -0.84 9.04
CA HIS A 419 11.06 -1.81 8.57
C HIS A 419 11.09 -1.91 7.05
N TYR A 420 10.43 -2.94 6.49
CA TYR A 420 10.19 -3.01 5.05
C TYR A 420 9.19 -1.93 4.63
N LEU A 421 9.35 -1.41 3.42
CA LEU A 421 8.50 -0.37 2.86
C LEU A 421 8.09 -0.72 1.42
N GLY A 422 6.85 -0.39 1.04
CA GLY A 422 6.31 -0.65 -0.29
C GLY A 422 4.89 -0.13 -0.45
N MET A 423 3.95 -1.04 -0.73
CA MET A 423 2.54 -0.64 -0.87
C MET A 423 1.90 -0.22 0.45
N ASP A 424 2.40 -0.74 1.56
CA ASP A 424 2.10 -0.27 2.92
C ASP A 424 3.38 0.31 3.54
N VAL A 425 3.22 1.21 4.51
CA VAL A 425 4.33 1.86 5.24
C VAL A 425 5.15 0.81 6.00
N HIS A 426 4.49 0.11 6.93
CA HIS A 426 5.02 -1.11 7.52
C HIS A 426 4.68 -2.31 6.60
N ASP A 427 5.44 -2.45 5.53
CA ASP A 427 5.17 -3.42 4.46
C ASP A 427 5.40 -4.87 4.91
N THR A 428 4.63 -5.80 4.34
CA THR A 428 4.87 -7.26 4.46
C THR A 428 5.05 -7.79 5.90
N PRO A 429 4.16 -7.48 6.87
CA PRO A 429 4.38 -7.73 8.30
C PRO A 429 4.55 -9.21 8.69
N SER A 430 4.21 -10.15 7.81
CA SER A 430 4.46 -11.57 8.06
C SER A 430 5.91 -11.99 7.79
N VAL A 431 6.70 -11.18 7.09
CA VAL A 431 8.12 -11.46 6.82
C VAL A 431 8.94 -11.10 8.06
N PRO A 432 9.72 -12.04 8.61
CA PRO A 432 10.49 -11.79 9.82
C PRO A 432 11.70 -10.89 9.56
N ARG A 433 12.05 -10.05 10.54
CA ARG A 433 13.15 -9.07 10.47
C ARG A 433 14.56 -9.67 10.59
N ASN A 434 14.65 -10.98 10.85
CA ASN A 434 15.90 -11.71 11.00
C ASN A 434 16.47 -12.29 9.70
N ILE A 435 15.80 -12.09 8.55
CA ILE A 435 16.35 -12.47 7.25
C ILE A 435 17.28 -11.38 6.72
N ARG A 436 18.29 -11.78 5.95
CA ARG A 436 19.17 -10.83 5.25
C ARG A 436 18.39 -10.02 4.23
N VAL A 437 18.68 -8.72 4.15
CA VAL A 437 18.17 -7.88 3.07
C VAL A 437 18.76 -8.33 1.73
N GLN A 438 18.03 -8.11 0.64
CA GLN A 438 18.44 -8.53 -0.70
C GLN A 438 18.15 -7.42 -1.73
N PRO A 439 18.85 -7.42 -2.87
CA PRO A 439 18.54 -6.50 -3.96
C PRO A 439 17.05 -6.47 -4.32
N GLY A 440 16.49 -5.28 -4.47
CA GLY A 440 15.06 -5.05 -4.71
C GLY A 440 14.22 -4.87 -3.44
N MET A 441 14.75 -5.16 -2.25
CA MET A 441 14.10 -4.73 -1.00
C MET A 441 14.24 -3.23 -0.81
N ILE A 442 13.19 -2.58 -0.29
CA ILE A 442 13.23 -1.20 0.20
C ILE A 442 12.91 -1.23 1.68
N ILE A 443 13.74 -0.54 2.47
CA ILE A 443 13.65 -0.47 3.92
C ILE A 443 13.78 0.98 4.39
N THR A 444 13.23 1.32 5.54
CA THR A 444 13.52 2.60 6.21
C THR A 444 14.84 2.52 6.96
N MET A 445 15.47 3.68 7.21
CA MET A 445 16.62 3.80 8.11
C MET A 445 16.42 5.00 9.04
N GLU A 446 15.88 4.73 10.23
CA GLU A 446 15.18 5.71 11.08
C GLU A 446 15.73 5.83 12.51
N PRO A 447 17.05 5.99 12.75
CA PRO A 447 17.54 6.17 14.11
C PRO A 447 16.92 7.40 14.79
N GLY A 448 16.52 7.23 16.06
CA GLY A 448 15.96 8.29 16.89
C GLY A 448 16.64 8.41 18.26
N MET A 449 16.51 9.58 18.88
CA MET A 449 16.93 9.85 20.25
C MET A 449 15.87 10.71 20.95
N TYR A 450 15.26 10.17 22.00
CA TYR A 450 14.17 10.76 22.77
C TYR A 450 14.59 10.96 24.22
N ILE A 451 14.93 12.20 24.56
CA ILE A 451 15.50 12.61 25.83
C ILE A 451 14.37 13.06 26.77
N HIS A 452 13.50 12.13 27.16
CA HIS A 452 12.38 12.41 28.04
C HIS A 452 12.82 12.63 29.51
N SER A 453 11.94 13.24 30.32
CA SER A 453 12.24 13.70 31.69
C SER A 453 12.66 12.62 32.70
N GLY A 454 12.55 11.34 32.34
CA GLY A 454 12.97 10.21 33.19
C GLY A 454 14.45 9.86 33.05
N LEU A 455 15.14 10.42 32.05
CA LEU A 455 16.54 10.12 31.77
C LEU A 455 17.48 11.04 32.54
N LYS A 456 18.61 10.50 33.00
CA LYS A 456 19.65 11.26 33.72
C LYS A 456 20.69 11.78 32.73
N VAL A 457 20.39 12.92 32.12
CA VAL A 457 21.28 13.66 31.22
C VAL A 457 21.40 15.13 31.66
N PRO A 458 22.39 15.90 31.16
CA PRO A 458 22.49 17.34 31.44
C PRO A 458 21.20 18.08 31.04
N LYS A 459 20.85 19.14 31.78
CA LYS A 459 19.53 19.79 31.74
C LYS A 459 19.22 20.38 30.35
N GLU A 460 20.25 20.85 29.68
CA GLU A 460 20.21 21.44 28.35
C GLU A 460 19.79 20.43 27.26
N TYR A 461 19.88 19.12 27.52
CA TYR A 461 19.41 18.07 26.61
C TYR A 461 17.97 17.61 26.87
N GLN A 462 17.43 17.91 28.06
CA GLN A 462 16.14 17.40 28.50
C GLN A 462 15.00 17.92 27.61
N GLY A 463 14.13 17.02 27.19
CA GLY A 463 12.97 17.32 26.36
C GLY A 463 13.26 17.38 24.86
N MET A 464 14.47 17.02 24.40
CA MET A 464 14.74 16.87 22.97
C MET A 464 14.31 15.51 22.44
N GLY A 465 13.50 15.50 21.39
CA GLY A 465 13.25 14.32 20.55
C GLY A 465 13.71 14.61 19.13
N ILE A 466 14.58 13.77 18.59
CA ILE A 466 15.08 13.88 17.21
C ILE A 466 15.00 12.49 16.56
N ARG A 467 14.52 12.44 15.33
CA ARG A 467 14.63 11.28 14.43
C ARG A 467 15.02 11.76 13.04
N ILE A 468 15.82 10.96 12.36
CA ILE A 468 16.23 11.18 10.96
C ILE A 468 15.98 9.88 10.23
N GLU A 469 15.18 9.92 9.17
CA GLU A 469 14.74 8.72 8.48
C GLU A 469 14.79 8.89 6.96
N ASP A 470 15.27 7.85 6.30
CA ASP A 470 15.37 7.80 4.85
C ASP A 470 14.96 6.43 4.32
N ASP A 471 14.37 6.43 3.13
CA ASP A 471 14.00 5.20 2.40
C ASP A 471 15.21 4.71 1.58
N VAL A 472 15.56 3.44 1.76
CA VAL A 472 16.77 2.85 1.19
C VAL A 472 16.43 1.63 0.33
N LEU A 473 16.70 1.73 -0.97
CA LEU A 473 16.67 0.61 -1.89
C LEU A 473 17.98 -0.17 -1.80
N ILE A 474 17.87 -1.47 -1.55
CA ILE A 474 19.00 -2.39 -1.59
C ILE A 474 19.25 -2.80 -3.05
N THR A 475 20.51 -2.70 -3.50
CA THR A 475 20.93 -3.14 -4.84
C THR A 475 22.18 -4.02 -4.77
N ASN A 476 22.59 -4.59 -5.90
CA ASN A 476 23.85 -5.32 -6.00
C ASN A 476 25.08 -4.41 -5.85
N ASP A 477 24.96 -3.14 -6.26
CA ASP A 477 26.07 -2.17 -6.26
C ASP A 477 26.15 -1.36 -4.97
N GLY A 478 25.22 -1.58 -4.03
CA GLY A 478 25.12 -0.87 -2.77
C GLY A 478 23.71 -0.32 -2.48
N PRO A 479 23.51 0.25 -1.29
CA PRO A 479 22.27 0.92 -0.93
C PRO A 479 22.08 2.22 -1.73
N VAL A 480 20.86 2.51 -2.15
CA VAL A 480 20.46 3.76 -2.80
C VAL A 480 19.44 4.45 -1.92
N VAL A 481 19.79 5.64 -1.43
CA VAL A 481 18.87 6.50 -0.65
C VAL A 481 17.89 7.18 -1.61
N LEU A 482 16.63 6.75 -1.60
CA LEU A 482 15.57 7.24 -2.48
C LEU A 482 15.13 8.66 -2.11
N THR A 483 15.21 8.99 -0.82
CA THR A 483 14.78 10.26 -0.21
C THR A 483 15.88 11.32 -0.11
N LYS A 484 17.02 11.10 -0.79
CA LYS A 484 18.21 11.96 -0.74
C LYS A 484 17.98 13.43 -1.13
N LYS A 485 16.84 13.73 -1.79
CA LYS A 485 16.43 15.10 -2.13
C LYS A 485 15.98 15.90 -0.91
N CYS A 486 15.57 15.24 0.18
CA CYS A 486 15.18 15.90 1.41
C CYS A 486 16.43 16.17 2.26
N PRO A 487 16.81 17.44 2.50
CA PRO A 487 18.05 17.76 3.18
C PRO A 487 18.05 17.20 4.61
N ASN A 488 19.21 16.67 5.02
CA ASN A 488 19.41 16.12 6.36
C ASN A 488 20.71 16.59 7.01
N LYS A 489 21.58 17.34 6.32
CA LYS A 489 22.74 17.98 6.95
C LYS A 489 22.30 19.24 7.67
N LEU A 490 22.98 19.57 8.78
CA LEU A 490 22.64 20.75 9.58
C LEU A 490 22.67 22.03 8.73
N GLU A 491 23.75 22.25 7.98
CA GLU A 491 23.91 23.43 7.12
C GLU A 491 22.80 23.56 6.07
N ASP A 492 22.36 22.44 5.48
CA ASP A 492 21.30 22.42 4.48
C ASP A 492 19.93 22.68 5.13
N ILE A 493 19.67 22.10 6.31
CA ILE A 493 18.45 22.36 7.09
C ILE A 493 18.39 23.82 7.55
N GLU A 494 19.46 24.36 8.14
CA GLU A 494 19.49 25.76 8.60
C GLU A 494 19.26 26.72 7.43
N LYS A 495 19.84 26.42 6.27
CA LYS A 495 19.66 27.22 5.05
C LYS A 495 18.18 27.33 4.68
N ILE A 496 17.46 26.21 4.58
CA ILE A 496 16.06 26.21 4.16
C ILE A 496 15.13 26.70 5.29
N ALA A 497 15.35 26.28 6.53
CA ALA A 497 14.54 26.70 7.68
C ALA A 497 14.67 28.20 7.99
N SER A 498 15.74 28.85 7.51
CA SER A 498 15.95 30.30 7.63
C SER A 498 15.20 31.14 6.57
N GLU A 499 14.62 30.54 5.54
CA GLU A 499 14.04 31.27 4.40
C GLU A 499 12.84 32.14 4.81
N ASN A 500 11.93 31.62 5.63
CA ASN A 500 10.75 32.35 6.11
C ASN A 500 10.97 33.07 7.46
N GLN A 501 12.22 33.23 7.88
CA GLN A 501 12.58 33.98 9.11
C GLN A 501 12.86 35.45 8.84
N ARG A 502 13.04 35.83 7.57
CA ARG A 502 13.31 37.20 7.15
C ARG A 502 11.98 37.92 6.89
N ALA A 503 11.50 38.64 7.91
CA ALA A 503 10.44 39.63 7.73
C ALA A 503 11.02 40.94 7.16
#